data_AF-A0A965MWK0-F1
#
_entry.id   AF-A0A965MWK0-F1
#
_cell.length_a   1.000
_cell.length_b   1.000
_cell.length_c   1.000
_cell.angle_alpha   90.00
_cell.angle_beta   90.00
_cell.angle_gamma   90.00
#
_symmetry.space_group_name_H-M   'P 1'
#
loop_
_entity.id
_entity.type
_entity.pdbx_description
1 polymer ?
#
loop_
_entity_poly.entity_id
_entity_poly.type
_entity_poly.pdbx_seq_one_letter_code
_entity_poly.pdbx_strand_id
1 'polypeptide(L)'
;MPNMELTNDSIVSFMVLVDGNALDNVHLKKLFDYLVQNEHEGLQGFNRVFIGQPVQYGEKSFIRLAIGSYSIRRQLANKRFMPQNDLKLIEIIEKAVDTLFK
;
A
#
# COMPACT_ATOMS: atom_id res chain seq x y z
N MET A 1 0.69 -2.20 16.80
CA MET A 1 0.40 -0.84 16.28
C MET A 1 -0.79 -0.30 17.07
N PRO A 2 -0.73 0.92 17.62
CA PRO A 2 -1.83 1.45 18.43
C PRO A 2 -3.09 1.63 17.56
N ASN A 3 -4.27 1.38 18.15
CA ASN A 3 -5.60 1.58 17.55
C ASN A 3 -5.91 0.76 16.27
N MET A 4 -5.24 -0.39 16.08
CA MET A 4 -5.57 -1.31 15.00
C MET A 4 -7.01 -1.82 15.10
N GLU A 5 -7.52 -2.00 16.32
CA GLU A 5 -8.91 -2.40 16.61
C GLU A 5 -9.96 -1.34 16.25
N LEU A 6 -9.54 -0.09 16.03
CA LEU A 6 -10.40 1.02 15.59
C LEU A 6 -10.30 1.28 14.08
N THR A 7 -9.43 0.54 13.39
CA THR A 7 -9.24 0.64 11.94
C THR A 7 -10.22 -0.31 11.26
N ASN A 8 -10.82 0.11 10.15
CA ASN A 8 -11.70 -0.75 9.37
C ASN A 8 -11.00 -2.08 9.05
N ASP A 9 -11.68 -3.21 9.29
CA ASP A 9 -11.11 -4.57 9.16
C ASP A 9 -10.49 -4.87 7.78
N SER A 10 -10.85 -4.10 6.75
CA SER A 10 -10.28 -4.21 5.40
C SER A 10 -8.97 -3.43 5.18
N ILE A 11 -8.50 -2.66 6.17
CA ILE A 11 -7.29 -1.83 6.06
C ILE A 11 -6.17 -2.45 6.90
N VAL A 12 -5.10 -2.84 6.22
CA VAL A 12 -3.92 -3.46 6.85
C VAL A 12 -2.78 -2.44 6.88
N SER A 13 -2.08 -2.39 8.01
CA SER A 13 -0.93 -1.51 8.20
C SER A 13 0.38 -2.27 7.95
N PHE A 14 1.29 -1.70 7.17
CA PHE A 14 2.54 -2.31 6.74
C PHE A 14 3.73 -1.45 7.14
N MET A 15 4.69 -2.05 7.85
CA MET A 15 6.03 -1.47 7.94
C MET A 15 6.78 -1.82 6.66
N VAL A 16 7.44 -0.84 6.06
CA VAL A 16 8.30 -1.04 4.88
C VAL A 16 9.73 -1.18 5.39
N LEU A 17 10.37 -2.29 5.04
CA LEU A 17 11.74 -2.59 5.45
C LEU A 17 12.69 -2.43 4.26
N VAL A 18 13.81 -1.75 4.47
CA VAL A 18 14.94 -1.69 3.55
C VAL A 18 16.18 -2.15 4.31
N ASP A 19 16.83 -3.19 3.81
CA ASP A 19 18.01 -3.82 4.42
C ASP A 19 17.82 -4.14 5.92
N GLY A 20 16.63 -4.63 6.27
CA GLY A 20 16.25 -4.99 7.64
C GLY A 20 15.81 -3.83 8.53
N ASN A 21 15.90 -2.58 8.06
CA ASN A 21 15.52 -1.38 8.81
C ASN A 21 14.17 -0.84 8.34
N ALA A 22 13.30 -0.47 9.29
CA ALA A 22 12.02 0.14 8.97
C ALA A 22 12.21 1.59 8.50
N LEU A 23 11.54 1.95 7.41
CA LEU A 23 11.52 3.34 6.94
C LEU A 23 10.82 4.24 7.95
N ASP A 24 11.42 5.40 8.21
CA ASP A 24 10.82 6.46 9.02
C ASP A 24 9.75 7.24 8.22
N ASN A 25 9.11 8.22 8.87
CA ASN A 25 8.04 8.99 8.24
C ASN A 25 8.53 9.80 7.02
N VAL A 26 9.75 10.31 7.04
CA VAL A 26 10.32 11.11 5.95
C VAL A 26 10.51 10.25 4.71
N HIS A 27 11.08 9.05 4.88
CA HIS A 27 11.28 8.10 3.78
C HIS A 27 9.95 7.55 3.27
N LEU A 28 9.02 7.22 4.16
CA LEU A 28 7.68 6.79 3.75
C LEU A 28 6.91 7.88 3.00
N LYS A 29 7.13 9.16 3.33
CA LYS A 29 6.53 10.27 2.58
C LYS A 29 7.09 10.38 1.16
N LYS A 30 8.40 10.18 0.97
CA LYS A 30 9.00 10.09 -0.37
C LYS A 30 8.42 8.92 -1.17
N LEU A 31 8.27 7.76 -0.54
CA LEU A 31 7.63 6.59 -1.17
C LEU A 31 6.18 6.89 -1.56
N PHE A 32 5.41 7.48 -0.65
CA PHE A 32 4.03 7.90 -0.89
C PHE A 32 3.93 8.84 -2.09
N ASP A 33 4.73 9.92 -2.11
CA ASP A 33 4.71 10.91 -3.18
C ASP A 33 5.06 10.26 -4.53
N TYR A 34 6.08 9.41 -4.57
CA TYR A 34 6.43 8.66 -5.77
C TYR A 34 5.26 7.80 -6.27
N LEU A 35 4.61 7.06 -5.38
CA LEU A 35 3.49 6.17 -5.76
C LEU A 35 2.30 6.96 -6.32
N VAL A 36 1.91 8.07 -5.69
CA VAL A 36 0.70 8.80 -6.07
C VAL A 36 0.90 9.78 -7.23
N GLN A 37 2.14 10.24 -7.46
CA GLN A 37 2.44 11.22 -8.52
C GLN A 37 2.78 10.57 -9.87
N ASN A 38 3.18 9.28 -9.87
CA ASN A 38 3.58 8.57 -11.09
C ASN A 38 2.49 7.60 -11.58
N GLU A 39 2.58 7.27 -12.87
CA GLU A 39 1.80 6.18 -13.47
C GLU A 39 2.57 4.87 -13.36
N HIS A 40 1.82 3.77 -13.22
CA HIS A 40 2.33 2.43 -12.99
C HIS A 40 1.68 1.44 -13.94
N GLU A 41 2.50 0.60 -14.55
CA GLU A 41 2.04 -0.40 -15.52
C GLU A 41 1.49 -1.67 -14.86
N GLY A 42 0.57 -2.34 -15.57
CA GLY A 42 0.06 -3.67 -15.25
C GLY A 42 -1.14 -3.72 -14.30
N LEU A 43 -1.65 -2.56 -13.86
CA LEU A 43 -2.96 -2.46 -13.21
C LEU A 43 -4.08 -2.60 -14.26
N GLN A 44 -5.18 -3.26 -13.89
CA GLN A 44 -6.30 -3.52 -14.78
C GLN A 44 -7.34 -2.39 -14.71
N GLY A 45 -7.42 -1.60 -15.79
CA GLY A 45 -8.43 -0.55 -15.97
C GLY A 45 -8.05 0.83 -15.45
N PHE A 46 -6.84 0.99 -14.89
CA PHE A 46 -6.26 2.24 -14.45
C PHE A 46 -4.73 2.10 -14.38
N ASN A 47 -4.01 3.21 -14.32
CA ASN A 47 -2.55 3.25 -14.24
C ASN A 47 -2.04 4.12 -13.09
N ARG A 48 -2.93 4.70 -12.28
CA ARG A 48 -2.58 5.52 -11.11
C ARG A 48 -3.08 4.86 -9.85
N VAL A 49 -2.30 4.98 -8.78
CA VAL A 49 -2.64 4.45 -7.47
C VAL A 49 -2.85 5.58 -6.49
N PHE A 50 -3.82 5.41 -5.60
CA PHE A 50 -4.00 6.27 -4.46
C PHE A 50 -4.00 5.41 -3.21
N ILE A 51 -3.14 5.76 -2.25
CA ILE A 51 -3.00 5.06 -0.97
C ILE A 51 -3.21 6.06 0.17
N GLY A 52 -3.42 5.56 1.39
CA GLY A 52 -3.44 6.41 2.57
C GLY A 52 -2.07 7.07 2.78
N GLN A 53 -2.07 8.30 3.28
CA GLN A 53 -0.83 8.95 3.70
C GLN A 53 -0.12 8.11 4.78
N PRO A 54 1.23 8.11 4.82
CA PRO A 54 1.99 7.46 5.87
C PRO A 54 1.59 7.97 7.25
N VAL A 55 1.58 7.06 8.22
CA VAL A 55 1.19 7.35 9.60
C VAL A 55 2.39 7.14 10.50
N GLN A 56 2.54 8.00 11.50
CA GLN A 56 3.59 7.90 12.51
C GLN A 56 2.98 7.86 13.91
N TYR A 57 3.48 6.94 14.73
CA TYR A 57 3.20 6.88 16.17
C TYR A 57 4.53 6.75 16.91
N GLY A 58 4.95 7.84 17.58
CA GLY A 58 6.29 7.94 18.14
C GLY A 58 7.35 7.75 17.06
N GLU A 59 8.31 6.87 17.32
CA GLU A 59 9.40 6.56 16.38
C GLU A 59 8.99 5.60 15.25
N LYS A 60 7.80 5.00 15.30
CA LYS A 60 7.36 3.99 14.32
C LYS A 60 6.49 4.63 13.25
N SER A 61 6.79 4.31 11.99
CA SER A 61 6.02 4.77 10.84
C SER A 61 5.60 3.59 9.95
N PHE A 62 4.47 3.74 9.26
CA PHE A 62 3.91 2.69 8.40
C PHE A 62 2.95 3.26 7.36
N ILE A 63 2.66 2.48 6.32
CA ILE A 63 1.62 2.74 5.33
C ILE A 63 0.39 1.90 5.61
N ARG A 64 -0.77 2.33 5.12
CA ARG A 64 -2.05 1.60 5.25
C ARG A 64 -2.62 1.33 3.86
N LEU A 65 -2.97 0.08 3.60
CA LEU A 65 -3.53 -0.36 2.33
C LEU A 65 -4.86 -1.09 2.55
N ALA A 66 -5.83 -0.82 1.69
CA ALA A 66 -7.14 -1.49 1.70
C ALA A 66 -7.11 -2.73 0.77
N ILE A 67 -6.23 -3.68 1.06
CA ILE A 67 -6.01 -4.88 0.24
C ILE A 67 -7.24 -5.78 0.27
N GLY A 68 -7.67 -6.28 -0.91
CA GLY A 68 -8.79 -7.21 -1.02
C GLY A 68 -10.16 -6.56 -0.93
N SER A 69 -10.26 -5.29 -0.53
CA SER A 69 -11.53 -4.56 -0.42
C SER A 69 -12.30 -4.51 -1.75
N TYR A 70 -11.59 -4.28 -2.87
CA TYR A 70 -12.16 -4.34 -4.21
C TYR A 70 -12.58 -5.77 -4.57
N SER A 71 -11.69 -6.73 -4.31
CA SER A 71 -11.89 -8.15 -4.59
C SER A 71 -13.13 -8.71 -3.90
N ILE A 72 -13.38 -8.35 -2.64
CA ILE A 72 -14.58 -8.73 -1.88
C ILE A 72 -15.85 -8.13 -2.53
N ARG A 73 -15.84 -6.83 -2.89
CA ARG A 73 -16.99 -6.21 -3.57
C ARG A 73 -17.32 -6.92 -4.89
N ARG A 74 -16.29 -7.28 -5.66
CA ARG A 74 -16.46 -8.03 -6.93
C ARG A 74 -16.93 -9.47 -6.70
N GLN A 75 -16.46 -10.11 -5.63
CA GLN A 75 -16.90 -11.45 -5.26
C GLN A 75 -18.38 -11.45 -4.87
N LEU A 76 -18.84 -10.46 -4.09
CA LEU A 76 -20.25 -10.33 -3.74
C LEU A 76 -21.13 -10.01 -4.96
N ALA A 77 -20.66 -9.14 -5.86
CA ALA A 77 -21.43 -8.76 -7.05
C ALA A 77 -21.50 -9.87 -8.12
N ASN A 78 -20.37 -10.53 -8.39
CA ASN A 78 -20.19 -11.36 -9.59
C ASN A 78 -19.68 -12.78 -9.29
N LYS A 79 -19.62 -13.21 -8.01
CA LYS A 79 -19.04 -14.49 -7.56
C LYS A 79 -17.60 -14.74 -8.02
N ARG A 80 -16.84 -13.66 -8.27
CA ARG A 80 -15.44 -13.71 -8.71
C ARG A 80 -14.55 -12.92 -7.77
N PHE A 81 -13.57 -13.60 -7.16
CA PHE A 81 -12.49 -12.97 -6.42
C PHE A 81 -11.37 -12.58 -7.39
N MET A 82 -10.95 -11.32 -7.38
CA MET A 82 -10.02 -10.75 -8.38
C MET A 82 -8.85 -10.02 -7.71
N PRO A 83 -7.86 -10.74 -7.17
CA PRO A 83 -6.75 -10.16 -6.41
C PRO A 83 -5.66 -9.51 -7.28
N GLN A 84 -5.81 -9.50 -8.61
CA GLN A 84 -4.73 -9.14 -9.53
C GLN A 84 -4.21 -7.73 -9.29
N ASN A 85 -5.11 -6.76 -9.12
CA ASN A 85 -4.71 -5.37 -8.84
C ASN A 85 -4.11 -5.20 -7.44
N ASP A 86 -4.58 -5.98 -6.45
CA ASP A 86 -4.03 -5.97 -5.10
C ASP A 86 -2.57 -6.48 -5.10
N LEU A 87 -2.34 -7.63 -5.74
CA LEU A 87 -0.99 -8.19 -5.90
C LEU A 87 -0.09 -7.24 -6.70
N LYS A 88 -0.63 -6.65 -7.77
CA LYS A 88 0.12 -5.72 -8.59
C LYS A 88 0.52 -4.45 -7.83
N LEU A 89 -0.35 -3.95 -6.95
CA LEU A 89 -0.03 -2.83 -6.09
C LEU A 89 1.15 -3.15 -5.16
N ILE A 90 1.22 -4.36 -4.62
CA ILE A 90 2.37 -4.78 -3.80
C ILE A 90 3.66 -4.78 -4.63
N GLU A 91 3.65 -5.38 -5.82
CA GLU A 91 4.83 -5.34 -6.71
C GLU A 91 5.27 -3.92 -7.06
N ILE A 92 4.31 -3.01 -7.30
CA ILE A 92 4.60 -1.60 -7.58
C ILE A 92 5.28 -0.94 -6.37
N ILE A 93 4.81 -1.21 -5.16
CA ILE A 93 5.41 -0.69 -3.92
C ILE A 93 6.83 -1.24 -3.75
N GLU A 94 7.04 -2.54 -3.94
CA GLU A 94 8.38 -3.16 -3.85
C GLU A 94 9.35 -2.53 -4.86
N LYS A 95 8.95 -2.38 -6.12
CA LYS A 95 9.76 -1.70 -7.15
C LYS A 95 10.06 -0.25 -6.81
N ALA A 96 9.09 0.48 -6.27
CA ALA A 96 9.28 1.87 -5.86
C ALA A 96 10.26 1.97 -4.69
N VAL A 97 10.20 1.03 -3.74
CA VAL A 97 11.16 0.93 -2.62
C VAL A 97 12.57 0.67 -3.15
N ASP A 98 12.73 -0.30 -4.05
CA ASP A 98 14.03 -0.60 -4.66
C ASP A 98 14.55 0.62 -5.43
N THR A 99 13.72 1.32 -6.21
CA THR A 99 14.12 2.49 -7.01
C THR A 99 14.57 3.67 -6.14
N LEU A 100 13.95 3.87 -4.97
CA LEU A 100 14.19 5.04 -4.13
C LEU A 100 15.27 4.85 -3.07
N PHE A 101 15.51 3.59 -2.65
CA PHE A 101 16.30 3.30 -1.45
C PHE A 101 17.36 2.20 -1.63
N LYS A 102 17.51 1.62 -2.83
CA LYS A 102 18.60 0.70 -3.18
C LYS A 102 19.35 1.18 -4.42
#